data_AF-A0A961VFK5-F1
#
_entry.id   AF-A0A961VFK5-F1
#
_cell.length_a   1.000
_cell.length_b   1.000
_cell.length_c   1.000
_cell.angle_alpha   90.00
_cell.angle_beta   90.00
_cell.angle_gamma   90.00
#
_symmetry.space_group_name_H-M   'P 1'
#
loop_
_entity.id
_entity.type
_entity.pdbx_description
1 polymer ?
#
loop_
_entity_poly.entity_id
_entity_poly.type
_entity_poly.pdbx_seq_one_letter_code
_entity_poly.pdbx_strand_id
1 'polypeptide(L)'
;AHQDREDDAIIGVKSTARLFAHNTKLWISILFAAALALFLAAGLTAGAGPWLALFMLLPAAHIVWQVRTLKIGDSDTCLMLFRSNEKFGWLMMAALVAAALLNAWR
;
A
#
# COMPACT_ATOMS: atom_id res chain seq x y z
N ALA A 1 -8.91 -11.90 -2.00
CA ALA A 1 -9.58 -11.82 -0.68
C ALA A 1 -11.00 -11.28 -0.79
N HIS A 2 -11.23 -10.00 -1.13
CA HIS A 2 -12.61 -9.50 -1.24
C HIS A 2 -13.39 -10.01 -2.46
N GLN A 3 -12.68 -10.41 -3.52
CA GLN A 3 -13.27 -11.08 -4.68
C GLN A 3 -13.75 -12.50 -4.35
N ASP A 4 -13.07 -13.16 -3.41
CA ASP A 4 -13.32 -14.57 -3.04
C ASP A 4 -14.25 -14.68 -1.82
N ARG A 5 -14.84 -13.57 -1.36
CA ARG A 5 -15.57 -13.50 -0.07
C ARG A 5 -16.75 -14.48 0.01
N GLU A 6 -17.47 -14.66 -1.09
CA GLU A 6 -18.65 -15.55 -1.15
C GLU A 6 -18.21 -17.01 -1.21
N ASP A 7 -17.22 -17.31 -2.04
CA ASP A 7 -16.61 -18.64 -2.12
C ASP A 7 -16.01 -19.05 -0.76
N ASP A 8 -15.23 -18.16 -0.13
CA ASP A 8 -14.68 -18.34 1.22
C ASP A 8 -15.77 -18.64 2.26
N ALA A 9 -16.96 -18.02 2.12
CA ALA A 9 -18.07 -18.25 3.02
C ALA A 9 -18.69 -19.64 2.81
N ILE A 10 -18.84 -20.08 1.57
CA ILE A 10 -19.39 -21.40 1.19
C ILE A 10 -18.51 -22.52 1.76
N ILE A 11 -17.19 -22.42 1.65
CA ILE A 11 -16.25 -23.46 2.11
C ILE A 11 -15.73 -23.24 3.56
N GLY A 12 -16.22 -22.21 4.26
CA GLY A 12 -15.90 -21.98 5.68
C GLY A 12 -14.52 -21.39 5.97
N VAL A 13 -13.84 -20.81 4.97
CA VAL A 13 -12.53 -20.16 5.14
C VAL A 13 -12.66 -18.89 5.97
N LYS A 14 -11.81 -18.74 7.00
CA LYS A 14 -11.76 -17.56 7.87
C LYS A 14 -10.86 -16.46 7.31
N SER A 15 -11.18 -15.97 6.11
CA SER A 15 -10.34 -14.97 5.44
C SER A 15 -10.40 -13.59 6.10
N THR A 16 -9.39 -12.76 5.84
CA THR A 16 -9.33 -11.36 6.31
C THR A 16 -10.48 -10.52 5.76
N ALA A 17 -10.98 -10.86 4.57
CA ALA A 17 -12.18 -10.22 3.99
C ALA A 17 -13.42 -10.43 4.87
N ARG A 18 -13.54 -11.59 5.53
CA ARG A 18 -14.61 -11.89 6.49
C ARG A 18 -14.32 -11.35 7.89
N LEU A 19 -13.06 -11.39 8.33
CA LEU A 19 -12.64 -10.87 9.63
C LEU A 19 -12.86 -9.35 9.73
N PHE A 20 -12.41 -8.60 8.71
CA PHE A 20 -12.48 -7.15 8.72
C PHE A 20 -13.82 -6.64 8.19
N ALA A 21 -14.48 -7.36 7.27
CA ALA A 21 -15.82 -7.05 6.76
C ALA A 21 -15.99 -5.55 6.42
N HIS A 22 -16.88 -4.84 7.12
CA HIS A 22 -17.13 -3.41 6.90
C HIS A 22 -15.94 -2.50 7.31
N ASN A 23 -15.04 -3.00 8.16
CA ASN A 23 -13.85 -2.29 8.63
C ASN A 23 -12.64 -2.45 7.71
N THR A 24 -12.74 -3.16 6.59
CA THR A 24 -11.61 -3.39 5.67
C THR A 24 -10.89 -2.10 5.28
N LYS A 25 -11.62 -1.02 4.97
CA LYS A 25 -10.98 0.26 4.60
C LYS A 25 -10.07 0.78 5.70
N LEU A 26 -10.51 0.68 6.96
CA LEU A 26 -9.74 1.11 8.13
C LEU A 26 -8.48 0.25 8.27
N TRP A 27 -8.63 -1.07 8.23
CA TRP A 27 -7.49 -1.99 8.37
C TRP A 27 -6.48 -1.86 7.25
N ILE A 28 -6.92 -1.72 5.99
CA ILE A 28 -6.03 -1.44 4.86
C ILE A 28 -5.28 -0.12 5.06
N SER A 29 -5.96 0.92 5.54
CA SER A 29 -5.31 2.21 5.83
C SER A 29 -4.23 2.08 6.88
N ILE A 30 -4.52 1.36 7.98
CA ILE A 30 -3.57 1.13 9.08
C ILE A 30 -2.37 0.33 8.58
N LEU A 31 -2.59 -0.77 7.87
CA LEU A 31 -1.53 -1.65 7.39
C LEU A 31 -0.63 -0.94 6.37
N PHE A 32 -1.20 -0.16 5.45
CA PHE A 32 -0.40 0.61 4.51
C PHE A 32 0.36 1.76 5.16
N ALA A 33 -0.25 2.46 6.12
CA ALA A 33 0.45 3.49 6.89
C ALA A 33 1.63 2.89 7.68
N ALA A 34 1.41 1.74 8.32
CA ALA A 34 2.47 1.02 9.04
C ALA A 34 3.58 0.56 8.07
N ALA A 35 3.24 0.03 6.90
CA ALA A 35 4.22 -0.36 5.89
C ALA A 35 5.07 0.83 5.43
N LEU A 36 4.46 1.97 5.09
CA LEU A 36 5.18 3.19 4.72
C LEU A 36 6.11 3.68 5.84
N ALA A 37 5.63 3.67 7.09
CA ALA A 37 6.43 4.06 8.24
C ALA A 37 7.65 3.14 8.42
N LEU A 38 7.48 1.83 8.24
CA LEU A 38 8.57 0.85 8.30
C LEU A 38 9.56 1.04 7.15
N PHE A 39 9.10 1.27 5.92
CA PHE A 39 9.99 1.56 4.79
C PHE A 39 10.79 2.84 5.00
N LEU A 40 10.14 3.90 5.48
CA LEU A 40 10.82 5.15 5.80
C LEU A 40 11.84 4.96 6.91
N ALA A 41 11.47 4.26 8.00
CA ALA A 41 12.38 3.96 9.10
C ALA A 41 13.59 3.16 8.62
N ALA A 42 13.37 2.08 7.86
CA ALA A 42 14.42 1.26 7.30
C ALA A 42 15.39 2.08 6.42
N GLY A 43 14.86 2.89 5.51
CA GLY A 43 15.70 3.71 4.64
C GLY A 43 16.49 4.79 5.39
N LEU A 44 15.88 5.44 6.39
CA LEU A 44 16.59 6.40 7.24
C LEU A 44 17.71 5.73 8.04
N THR A 45 17.46 4.54 8.60
CA THR A 45 18.50 3.77 9.32
C THR A 45 19.60 3.24 8.39
N ALA A 46 19.30 3.06 7.10
CA ALA A 46 20.27 2.66 6.08
C ALA A 46 21.04 3.84 5.47
N GLY A 47 20.85 5.07 5.96
CA GLY A 47 21.56 6.26 5.46
C GLY A 47 21.00 6.87 4.18
N ALA A 48 19.76 6.53 3.78
CA ALA A 48 19.10 7.11 2.60
C ALA A 48 18.70 8.59 2.75
N GLY A 49 19.13 9.26 3.82
CA GLY A 49 19.03 10.71 4.02
C GLY A 49 17.61 11.29 4.06
N PRO A 50 17.49 12.62 4.25
CA PRO A 50 16.20 13.30 4.40
C PRO A 50 15.37 13.32 3.12
N TRP A 51 16.00 13.20 1.94
CA TRP A 51 15.32 13.18 0.65
C TRP A 51 14.33 12.01 0.52
N LEU A 52 14.60 10.89 1.19
CA LEU A 52 13.67 9.75 1.20
C LEU A 52 12.29 10.14 1.71
N ALA A 53 12.20 10.94 2.78
CA ALA A 53 10.93 11.36 3.36
C ALA A 53 10.10 12.19 2.35
N LEU A 54 10.76 13.04 1.57
CA LEU A 54 10.11 13.84 0.53
C LEU A 54 9.58 12.95 -0.60
N PHE A 55 10.39 12.03 -1.12
CA PHE A 55 9.96 11.17 -2.24
C PHE A 55 8.94 10.10 -1.83
N MET A 56 8.94 9.67 -0.58
CA MET A 56 7.92 8.76 -0.02
C MET A 56 6.50 9.35 -0.06
N LEU A 57 6.33 10.67 -0.27
CA LEU A 57 5.02 11.29 -0.47
C LEU A 57 4.31 10.76 -1.73
N LEU A 58 5.05 10.32 -2.76
CA LEU A 58 4.48 9.77 -4.00
C LEU A 58 3.76 8.42 -3.77
N PRO A 59 4.40 7.36 -3.25
CA PRO A 59 3.70 6.12 -2.91
C PRO A 59 2.63 6.33 -1.83
N ALA A 60 2.82 7.29 -0.90
CA ALA A 60 1.78 7.64 0.08
C ALA A 60 0.52 8.23 -0.57
N ALA A 61 0.67 9.16 -1.52
CA ALA A 61 -0.45 9.72 -2.26
C ALA A 61 -1.19 8.64 -3.07
N HIS A 62 -0.46 7.68 -3.65
CA HIS A 62 -1.05 6.54 -4.36
C HIS A 62 -1.89 5.66 -3.43
N ILE A 63 -1.39 5.33 -2.23
CA ILE A 63 -2.17 4.60 -1.21
C ILE A 63 -3.44 5.38 -0.82
N VAL A 64 -3.34 6.70 -0.62
CA VAL A 64 -4.51 7.53 -0.29
C VAL A 64 -5.56 7.45 -1.41
N TRP A 65 -5.14 7.49 -2.67
CA TRP A 65 -6.03 7.27 -3.80
C TRP A 65 -6.63 5.86 -3.78
N GLN A 66 -5.85 4.82 -3.51
CA GLN A 66 -6.36 3.44 -3.43
C GLN A 66 -7.45 3.30 -2.35
N VAL A 67 -7.20 3.80 -1.15
CA VAL A 67 -8.14 3.73 -0.01
C VAL A 67 -9.43 4.51 -0.30
N ARG A 68 -9.32 5.71 -0.89
CA ARG A 68 -10.49 6.54 -1.25
C ARG A 68 -11.33 5.87 -2.34
N THR A 69 -10.67 5.27 -3.32
CA THR A 69 -11.31 4.61 -4.47
C THR A 69 -11.93 3.25 -4.11
N LEU A 70 -11.42 2.58 -3.07
CA LEU A 70 -11.84 1.22 -2.71
C LEU A 70 -13.35 1.11 -2.49
N LYS A 71 -13.96 0.16 -3.18
CA LYS A 71 -15.35 -0.27 -2.99
C LYS A 71 -15.35 -1.79 -2.78
N ILE A 72 -15.58 -2.22 -1.54
CA ILE A 72 -15.39 -3.61 -1.13
C ILE A 72 -16.38 -4.57 -1.81
N GLY A 73 -17.60 -4.10 -2.08
CA GLY A 73 -18.64 -4.88 -2.77
C GLY A 73 -18.54 -4.84 -4.30
N ASP A 74 -17.51 -4.22 -4.85
CA ASP A 74 -17.29 -4.08 -6.29
C ASP A 74 -15.99 -4.80 -6.67
N SER A 75 -16.14 -5.97 -7.29
CA SER A 75 -15.03 -6.83 -7.69
C SER A 75 -14.11 -6.19 -8.72
N ASP A 76 -14.66 -5.35 -9.61
CA ASP A 76 -13.90 -4.68 -10.66
C ASP A 76 -13.02 -3.58 -10.07
N THR A 77 -13.58 -2.77 -9.16
CA THR A 77 -12.79 -1.79 -8.40
C THR A 77 -11.70 -2.49 -7.58
N CYS A 78 -12.01 -3.62 -6.93
CA CYS A 78 -11.01 -4.38 -6.18
C CYS A 78 -9.88 -4.91 -7.08
N LEU A 79 -10.21 -5.44 -8.26
CA LEU A 79 -9.22 -5.94 -9.22
C LEU A 79 -8.35 -4.81 -9.79
N MET A 80 -8.97 -3.68 -10.15
CA MET A 80 -8.27 -2.49 -10.62
C MET A 80 -7.26 -2.01 -9.56
N LEU A 81 -7.69 -1.92 -8.30
CA LEU A 81 -6.82 -1.49 -7.22
C LEU A 81 -5.73 -2.51 -6.92
N PHE A 82 -6.02 -3.81 -6.98
CA PHE A 82 -5.00 -4.85 -6.87
C PHE A 82 -3.92 -4.71 -7.95
N ARG A 83 -4.32 -4.55 -9.22
CA ARG A 83 -3.38 -4.32 -10.34
C ARG A 83 -2.59 -3.02 -10.16
N SER A 84 -3.20 -1.99 -9.58
CA SER A 84 -2.50 -0.73 -9.30
C SER A 84 -1.35 -0.85 -8.29
N ASN A 85 -1.21 -1.98 -7.58
CA ASN A 85 -0.05 -2.24 -6.71
C ASN A 85 1.26 -2.39 -7.51
N GLU A 86 1.19 -2.73 -8.80
CA GLU A 86 2.36 -2.67 -9.68
C GLU A 86 2.91 -1.24 -9.75
N LYS A 87 2.03 -0.25 -9.96
CA LYS A 87 2.39 1.18 -9.96
C LYS A 87 2.94 1.62 -8.60
N PHE A 88 2.35 1.13 -7.50
CA PHE A 88 2.88 1.39 -6.16
C PHE A 88 4.33 0.91 -6.03
N GLY A 89 4.66 -0.29 -6.53
CA GLY A 89 6.02 -0.82 -6.56
C GLY A 89 6.97 0.09 -7.35
N TRP A 90 6.56 0.53 -8.53
CA TRP A 90 7.36 1.47 -9.34
C TRP A 90 7.57 2.82 -8.64
N LEU A 91 6.55 3.36 -7.97
CA LEU A 91 6.66 4.60 -7.18
C LEU A 91 7.62 4.44 -5.99
N MET A 92 7.58 3.28 -5.32
CA MET A 92 8.49 2.96 -4.22
C MET A 92 9.95 2.90 -4.71
N MET A 93 10.18 2.20 -5.82
CA MET A 93 11.50 2.09 -6.43
C MET A 93 12.03 3.46 -6.85
N ALA A 94 11.19 4.27 -7.53
CA ALA A 94 11.57 5.62 -7.95
C ALA A 94 11.93 6.51 -6.77
N ALA A 95 11.18 6.44 -5.67
CA ALA A 95 11.46 7.20 -4.46
C ALA A 95 12.82 6.83 -3.84
N LEU A 96 13.12 5.54 -3.75
CA LEU A 96 14.40 5.04 -3.22
C LEU A 96 15.57 5.43 -4.12
N VAL A 97 15.44 5.26 -5.44
CA VAL A 97 16.49 5.62 -6.41
C VAL A 97 16.75 7.13 -6.40
N ALA A 98 15.70 7.95 -6.43
CA ALA A 98 15.85 9.40 -6.39
C ALA A 98 16.50 9.87 -5.10
N ALA A 99 16.10 9.31 -3.95
CA ALA A 99 16.75 9.60 -2.67
C ALA A 99 18.22 9.17 -2.65
N ALA A 100 18.54 7.96 -3.11
CA ALA A 100 19.91 7.47 -3.17
C ALA A 100 20.80 8.34 -4.05
N LEU A 101 20.33 8.70 -5.25
CA LEU A 101 21.03 9.61 -6.14
C LEU A 101 21.24 10.96 -5.46
N LEU A 102 20.22 11.62 -4.93
CA LEU A 102 20.41 12.97 -4.34
C LEU A 102 21.28 13.00 -3.08
N ASN A 103 21.38 11.89 -2.33
CA ASN A 103 22.31 11.82 -1.21
C ASN A 103 23.75 11.51 -1.65
N ALA A 104 23.97 10.78 -2.74
CA ALA A 104 25.32 10.47 -3.23
C ALA A 104 26.07 11.70 -3.78
N TRP A 105 25.35 12.78 -4.08
CA TRP A 105 25.91 14.04 -4.59
C TRP A 105 26.10 15.11 -3.49
N ARG A 106 25.97 14.73 -2.21
CA ARG A 106 26.38 15.53 -1.06
C ARG A 106 27.73 15.05 -0.54
#